data_AF-A0A8C7NAZ4-F1
#
_entry.id   AF-A0A8C7NAZ4-F1
#
_cell.length_a   1.000
_cell.length_b   1.000
_cell.length_c   1.000
_cell.angle_alpha   90.00
_cell.angle_beta   90.00
_cell.angle_gamma   90.00
#
_symmetry.space_group_name_H-M   'P 1'
#
loop_
_entity.id
_entity.type
_entity.pdbx_description
1 polymer ?
#
loop_
_entity_poly.entity_id
_entity_poly.type
_entity_poly.pdbx_seq_one_letter_code
_entity_poly.pdbx_strand_id
1 'polypeptide(L)'
;MAELHIQEKLVNLLNQGNIQLRNPPYTTDDSEAGQQSLQKLAVNYAPIVCISVSEVASALESLRSQAVKSGMGNKTYGETCVELFLPKDLKKYTKKNNYLETQLDVLAQDIMDRITEQYGLKYIQLIFKGKTLTPEKRLDEQNVKNKSKMMVLRVSVPERKNQMLAVEEEKKTQDQSVQRTQRGFQILSERDGTDDPATTPFLEIADQKGNPLKIPHSKKKALILAMGFHEKGRALMKRKQYETALGHLVQADDQFVKCGSKLLNTVDNYAVLQLDIVWCYRALEALSYLDDGKRRLQIAEDCFHNCYGDQQQRLMKIKGNTRGEEVLFLRLYLLQSILAHMVGNERQATQKLKQAEDLYERLCLDPGEIKALKDLGFSEQEARLGLRACHGNVGEATLHITHRRQEREEMKQKESEKRRMCVEGLATLRALGYSKKDAAWALLQTEGDVDGAYRMLLDSAAITNNTELPISQSKVEQLTYPGFEPEGATQLLQDNQVVLPPELLSPSPASSLSEEPSTTSESAGRTRMHARSGSQGEAPTDVDLVNEVLEDIPIHEEDYLDLTLEEESEVIDKMKSYLYKKCASSS
;
A
#
# COMPACT_ATOMS: atom_id res chain seq x y z
N MET A 1 -1.34 20.73 3.32
CA MET A 1 -0.10 20.99 2.54
C MET A 1 0.50 22.36 2.84
N ALA A 2 -0.14 23.46 2.44
CA ALA A 2 0.43 24.81 2.56
C ALA A 2 0.71 25.24 4.02
N GLU A 3 -0.20 25.00 4.96
CA GLU A 3 -0.02 25.43 6.36
C GLU A 3 1.15 24.72 7.07
N LEU A 4 1.33 23.41 6.84
CA LEU A 4 2.43 22.65 7.42
C LEU A 4 3.80 23.10 6.88
N HIS A 5 3.89 23.37 5.58
CA HIS A 5 5.11 23.93 4.97
C HIS A 5 5.51 25.26 5.60
N ILE A 6 4.53 26.14 5.84
CA ILE A 6 4.76 27.43 6.49
C ILE A 6 5.26 27.22 7.93
N GLN A 7 4.61 26.31 8.68
CA GLN A 7 5.00 26.02 10.06
C GLN A 7 6.42 25.45 10.15
N GLU A 8 6.80 24.48 9.31
CA GLU A 8 8.15 23.90 9.30
C GLU A 8 9.23 24.92 8.93
N LYS A 9 8.98 25.77 7.92
CA LYS A 9 9.90 26.87 7.58
C LYS A 9 10.13 27.80 8.77
N LEU A 10 9.07 28.13 9.49
CA LEU A 10 9.16 29.00 10.67
C LEU A 10 9.85 28.31 11.83
N VAL A 11 9.59 27.02 12.08
CA VAL A 11 10.29 26.22 13.10
C VAL A 11 11.80 26.21 12.84
N ASN A 12 12.22 26.00 11.60
CA ASN A 12 13.64 26.03 11.23
C ASN A 12 14.28 27.41 11.49
N LEU A 13 13.60 28.51 11.14
CA LEU A 13 14.09 29.87 11.41
C LEU A 13 14.15 30.18 12.92
N LEU A 14 13.14 29.74 13.68
CA LEU A 14 13.11 29.89 15.13
C LEU A 14 14.27 29.14 15.78
N ASN A 15 14.55 27.92 15.33
CA ASN A 15 15.67 27.12 15.81
C ASN A 15 17.03 27.76 15.47
N GLN A 16 17.21 28.28 14.26
CA GLN A 16 18.42 29.02 13.87
C GLN A 16 18.63 30.28 14.72
N GLY A 17 17.53 30.97 15.08
CA GLY A 17 17.56 32.14 15.94
C GLY A 17 17.59 31.83 17.45
N ASN A 18 17.59 30.56 17.86
CA ASN A 18 17.40 30.13 19.26
C ASN A 18 16.18 30.78 19.94
N ILE A 19 15.10 31.01 19.18
CA ILE A 19 13.91 31.72 19.62
C ILE A 19 12.90 30.73 20.21
N GLN A 20 12.65 30.85 21.50
CA GLN A 20 11.61 30.09 22.18
C GLN A 20 10.33 30.92 22.27
N LEU A 21 9.37 30.64 21.39
CA LEU A 21 8.08 31.37 21.36
C LEU A 21 7.30 31.32 22.68
N ARG A 22 7.51 30.29 23.51
CA ARG A 22 6.89 30.15 24.83
C ARG A 22 7.41 31.12 25.89
N ASN A 23 8.52 31.81 25.64
CA ASN A 23 9.14 32.74 26.58
C ASN A 23 8.83 34.21 26.20
N PRO A 24 8.98 35.16 27.14
CA PRO A 24 8.98 36.59 26.83
C PRO A 24 10.08 36.91 25.79
N PRO A 25 9.84 37.85 24.86
CA PRO A 25 8.70 38.78 24.76
C PRO A 25 7.55 38.29 23.86
N TYR A 26 7.57 37.02 23.44
CA TYR A 26 6.60 36.43 22.48
C TYR A 26 5.35 35.87 23.16
N THR A 27 5.50 35.44 24.41
CA THR A 27 4.41 35.05 25.29
C THR A 27 4.46 35.94 26.54
N THR A 28 3.32 36.52 26.91
CA THR A 28 3.18 37.30 28.17
C THR A 28 3.07 36.37 29.37
N ASP A 29 3.18 36.92 30.59
CA ASP A 29 3.03 36.15 31.83
C ASP A 29 1.66 35.45 31.93
N ASP A 30 0.62 36.02 31.29
CA ASP A 30 -0.74 35.46 31.18
C ASP A 30 -0.88 34.40 30.09
N SER A 31 0.23 33.92 29.49
CA SER A 31 0.25 32.97 28.37
C SER A 31 -0.42 33.48 27.09
N GLU A 32 -0.64 34.79 26.99
CA GLU A 32 -1.19 35.45 25.80
C GLU A 32 -0.10 35.78 24.78
N ALA A 33 -0.53 36.07 23.56
CA ALA A 33 0.35 36.45 22.46
C ALA A 33 0.98 37.82 22.73
N GLY A 34 2.31 37.90 22.73
CA GLY A 34 3.04 39.17 22.68
C GLY A 34 2.89 39.79 21.29
N GLN A 35 1.72 40.34 20.98
CA GLN A 35 1.29 40.71 19.62
C GLN A 35 2.32 41.58 18.89
N GLN A 36 2.92 42.56 19.56
CA GLN A 36 3.93 43.43 18.94
C GLN A 36 5.23 42.68 18.59
N SER A 37 5.68 41.78 19.46
CA SER A 37 6.90 40.99 19.27
C SER A 37 6.71 39.92 18.20
N LEU A 38 5.55 39.26 18.19
CA LEU A 38 5.16 38.31 17.14
C LEU A 38 4.99 39.01 15.79
N GLN A 39 4.37 40.18 15.76
CA GLN A 39 4.21 40.95 14.52
C GLN A 39 5.58 41.39 13.98
N LYS A 40 6.51 41.83 14.84
CA LYS A 40 7.90 42.11 14.43
C LYS A 40 8.59 40.87 13.88
N LEU A 41 8.42 39.72 14.52
CA LEU A 41 8.98 38.46 14.05
C LEU A 41 8.39 38.07 12.69
N ALA A 42 7.08 38.26 12.51
CA ALA A 42 6.39 37.99 11.26
C ALA A 42 6.87 38.90 10.13
N VAL A 43 7.07 40.20 10.39
CA VAL A 43 7.64 41.15 9.43
C VAL A 43 9.07 40.77 9.05
N ASN A 44 9.87 40.29 10.01
CA ASN A 44 11.25 39.88 9.75
C ASN A 44 11.33 38.56 8.97
N TYR A 45 10.44 37.61 9.24
CA TYR A 45 10.48 36.29 8.62
C TYR A 45 9.75 36.23 7.29
N ALA A 46 8.68 37.01 7.10
CA ALA A 46 7.92 37.12 5.84
C ALA A 46 8.79 37.26 4.57
N PRO A 47 9.78 38.18 4.50
CA PRO A 47 10.65 38.29 3.32
C PRO A 47 11.58 37.08 3.18
N ILE A 48 12.01 36.46 4.28
CA ILE A 48 12.90 35.29 4.27
C ILE A 48 12.17 34.06 3.73
N VAL A 49 10.92 33.86 4.16
CA VAL A 49 10.12 32.68 3.75
C VAL A 49 9.28 32.93 2.49
N CYS A 50 9.30 34.16 1.97
CA CYS A 50 8.51 34.64 0.82
C CYS A 50 7.01 34.34 0.98
N ILE A 51 6.44 34.71 2.14
CA ILE A 51 5.03 34.50 2.49
C ILE A 51 4.48 35.81 3.05
N SER A 52 3.17 36.05 2.92
CA SER A 52 2.56 37.26 3.44
C SER A 52 2.73 37.38 4.96
N VAL A 53 2.90 38.61 5.46
CA VAL A 53 3.05 38.87 6.90
C VAL A 53 1.85 38.33 7.70
N SER A 54 0.65 38.37 7.12
CA SER A 54 -0.58 37.85 7.74
C SER A 54 -0.54 36.33 7.95
N GLU A 55 -0.12 35.58 6.93
CA GLU A 55 -0.02 34.12 7.02
C GLU A 55 1.11 33.69 7.96
N VAL A 56 2.25 34.39 7.92
CA VAL A 56 3.36 34.15 8.85
C VAL A 56 2.95 34.45 10.29
N ALA A 57 2.25 35.56 10.55
CA ALA A 57 1.77 35.90 11.88
C ALA A 57 0.79 34.85 12.42
N SER A 58 -0.14 34.38 11.57
CA SER A 58 -1.08 33.32 11.93
C SER A 58 -0.37 32.00 12.26
N ALA A 59 0.62 31.60 11.46
CA ALA A 59 1.39 30.39 11.70
C ALA A 59 2.28 30.49 12.94
N LEU A 60 2.93 31.63 13.20
CA LEU A 60 3.72 31.87 14.41
C LEU A 60 2.87 31.82 15.68
N GLU A 61 1.64 32.36 15.63
CA GLU A 61 0.71 32.28 16.75
C GLU A 61 0.25 30.84 16.99
N SER A 62 -0.01 30.08 15.92
CA SER A 62 -0.31 28.64 16.02
C SER A 62 0.83 27.89 16.72
N LEU A 63 2.07 28.08 16.28
CA LEU A 63 3.27 27.48 16.87
C LEU A 63 3.48 27.88 18.34
N ARG A 64 3.33 29.18 18.67
CA ARG A 64 3.40 29.67 20.05
C ARG A 64 2.35 28.99 20.92
N SER A 65 1.10 28.94 20.46
CA SER A 65 0.00 28.34 21.20
C SER A 65 0.25 26.86 21.48
N GLN A 66 0.88 26.13 20.55
CA GLN A 66 1.29 24.74 20.74
C GLN A 66 2.43 24.62 21.75
N ALA A 67 3.46 25.47 21.66
CA ALA A 67 4.60 25.46 22.58
C ALA A 67 4.21 25.75 24.04
N VAL A 68 3.30 26.70 24.25
CA VAL A 68 2.75 27.06 25.57
C VAL A 68 1.91 25.91 26.15
N LYS A 69 1.04 25.29 25.34
CA LYS A 69 0.22 24.14 25.75
C LYS A 69 1.08 22.94 26.17
N SER A 70 2.19 22.70 25.49
CA SER A 70 3.14 21.64 25.84
C SER A 70 3.91 21.94 27.14
N GLY A 71 4.22 23.21 27.43
CA GLY A 71 4.89 23.62 28.68
C GLY A 71 3.99 23.61 29.92
N MET A 72 2.68 23.88 29.77
CA MET A 72 1.71 23.84 30.87
C MET A 72 1.38 22.42 31.36
N GLY A 73 1.56 21.40 30.50
CA GLY A 73 1.34 19.99 30.86
C GLY A 73 2.24 19.47 31.99
N ASN A 74 3.38 20.12 32.24
CA ASN A 74 4.36 19.68 33.25
C ASN A 74 4.16 20.30 34.64
N LYS A 75 3.22 21.24 34.86
CA LYS A 75 3.08 22.01 36.12
C LYS A 75 1.90 21.63 37.02
N THR A 76 1.02 20.71 36.62
CA THR A 76 -0.18 20.35 37.40
C THR A 76 -0.41 18.85 37.39
N TYR A 77 0.21 18.14 38.33
CA TYR A 77 -0.22 16.80 38.71
C TYR A 77 -1.33 16.93 39.76
N GLY A 78 -2.52 16.41 39.47
CA GLY A 78 -3.62 16.28 40.44
C GLY A 78 -5.00 16.41 39.82
N GLU A 79 -5.30 17.56 39.22
CA GLU A 79 -6.65 17.89 38.73
C GLU A 79 -6.56 18.68 37.43
N THR A 80 -7.41 18.32 36.46
CA THR A 80 -7.44 18.95 35.14
C THR A 80 -8.73 19.73 34.93
N CYS A 81 -8.59 21.01 34.70
CA CYS A 81 -9.71 21.90 34.42
C CYS A 81 -9.95 21.91 32.90
N VAL A 82 -11.16 21.69 32.42
CA VAL A 82 -11.52 21.74 31.00
C VAL A 82 -12.42 22.95 30.78
N GLU A 83 -12.13 23.77 29.77
CA GLU A 83 -12.96 24.94 29.43
C GLU A 83 -14.01 24.55 28.37
N LEU A 84 -15.28 24.83 28.65
CA LEU A 84 -16.43 24.48 27.82
C LEU A 84 -16.95 25.68 27.03
N PHE A 85 -17.03 25.52 25.71
CA PHE A 85 -17.71 26.46 24.81
C PHE A 85 -19.13 25.97 24.55
N LEU A 86 -20.10 26.59 25.24
CA LEU A 86 -21.52 26.23 25.17
C LEU A 86 -22.21 26.85 23.94
N PRO A 87 -23.30 26.22 23.43
CA PRO A 87 -24.12 26.77 22.34
C PRO A 87 -24.65 28.19 22.59
N LYS A 88 -24.82 28.98 21.52
CA LYS A 88 -25.22 30.40 21.54
C LYS A 88 -26.58 30.68 22.21
N ASP A 89 -27.39 29.67 22.47
CA ASP A 89 -28.72 29.78 23.04
C ASP A 89 -28.69 29.87 24.58
N LEU A 90 -27.56 29.49 25.19
CA LEU A 90 -27.31 29.51 26.64
C LEU A 90 -26.69 30.83 27.14
N LYS A 91 -26.97 31.95 26.46
CA LYS A 91 -26.39 33.29 26.74
C LYS A 91 -26.49 33.78 28.19
N LYS A 92 -27.34 33.18 29.03
CA LYS A 92 -27.38 33.46 30.48
C LYS A 92 -26.10 33.00 31.22
N TYR A 93 -25.36 32.03 30.68
CA TYR A 93 -24.16 31.44 31.28
C TYR A 93 -22.85 31.84 30.59
N THR A 94 -22.90 32.64 29.51
CA THR A 94 -21.73 32.97 28.67
C THR A 94 -20.93 34.20 29.15
N LYS A 95 -21.30 34.83 30.28
CA LYS A 95 -20.55 35.97 30.85
C LYS A 95 -19.41 35.56 31.78
N LYS A 96 -19.27 34.27 32.11
CA LYS A 96 -18.13 33.68 32.86
C LYS A 96 -17.59 32.50 32.04
N ASN A 97 -16.27 32.32 32.02
CA ASN A 97 -15.65 31.13 31.43
C ASN A 97 -16.21 29.88 32.15
N ASN A 98 -16.82 28.98 31.39
CA ASN A 98 -17.41 27.76 31.93
C ASN A 98 -16.32 26.71 32.05
N TYR A 99 -15.82 26.51 33.26
CA TYR A 99 -14.81 25.51 33.57
C TYR A 99 -15.46 24.28 34.20
N LEU A 100 -15.06 23.11 33.74
CA LEU A 100 -15.41 21.81 34.31
C LEU A 100 -14.15 21.16 34.85
N GLU A 101 -14.09 20.94 36.17
CA GLU A 101 -12.99 20.21 36.79
C GLU A 101 -13.23 18.71 36.64
N THR A 102 -12.25 18.01 36.08
CA THR A 102 -12.29 16.56 35.89
C THR A 102 -10.89 15.94 35.89
N GLN A 103 -10.81 14.63 36.09
CA GLN A 103 -9.58 13.89 35.81
C GLN A 103 -9.53 13.55 34.31
N LEU A 104 -8.33 13.41 33.72
CA LEU A 104 -8.17 13.05 32.29
C LEU A 104 -8.42 11.56 32.01
N ASP A 105 -8.56 10.79 33.07
CA ASP A 105 -8.53 9.34 33.04
C ASP A 105 -9.98 8.77 33.04
N VAL A 106 -10.98 9.66 32.95
CA VAL A 106 -12.42 9.37 32.84
C VAL A 106 -12.87 9.26 31.38
N LEU A 107 -14.03 8.63 31.15
CA LEU A 107 -14.61 8.49 29.81
C LEU A 107 -15.19 9.82 29.32
N ALA A 108 -15.15 10.04 28.00
CA ALA A 108 -15.80 11.20 27.41
C ALA A 108 -17.31 11.20 27.65
N GLN A 109 -17.95 10.03 27.75
CA GLN A 109 -19.36 9.88 28.09
C GLN A 109 -19.70 10.48 29.47
N ASP A 110 -18.87 10.23 30.48
CA ASP A 110 -19.09 10.76 31.85
C ASP A 110 -19.07 12.30 31.88
N ILE A 111 -18.23 12.91 31.04
CA ILE A 111 -18.20 14.37 30.85
C ILE A 111 -19.45 14.86 30.14
N MET A 112 -19.92 14.14 29.12
CA MET A 112 -21.14 14.49 28.40
C MET A 112 -22.37 14.42 29.32
N ASP A 113 -22.44 13.43 30.20
CA ASP A 113 -23.52 13.29 31.16
C ASP A 113 -23.50 14.42 32.20
N ARG A 114 -22.32 14.75 32.74
CA ARG A 114 -22.16 15.91 33.66
C ARG A 114 -22.57 17.24 33.01
N ILE A 115 -22.20 17.46 31.75
CA ILE A 115 -22.58 18.68 31.01
C ILE A 115 -24.10 18.70 30.75
N THR A 116 -24.68 17.55 30.44
CA THR A 116 -26.12 17.39 30.23
C THR A 116 -26.91 17.71 31.50
N GLU A 117 -26.46 17.23 32.66
CA GLU A 117 -27.04 17.51 33.97
C GLU A 117 -26.86 18.98 34.38
N GLN A 118 -25.64 19.52 34.24
CA GLN A 118 -25.30 20.87 34.70
C GLN A 118 -25.95 21.98 33.86
N TYR A 119 -26.13 21.76 32.56
CA TYR A 119 -26.62 22.79 31.63
C TYR A 119 -27.97 22.44 30.96
N GLY A 120 -28.59 21.30 31.29
CA GLY A 120 -29.89 20.88 30.77
C GLY A 120 -29.90 20.58 29.26
N LEU A 121 -28.75 20.23 28.69
CA LEU A 121 -28.56 20.03 27.26
C LEU A 121 -28.82 18.58 26.86
N LYS A 122 -29.84 18.32 26.02
CA LYS A 122 -30.06 16.98 25.46
C LYS A 122 -29.28 16.80 24.15
N TYR A 123 -28.57 15.67 24.02
CA TYR A 123 -27.85 15.22 22.82
C TYR A 123 -26.71 16.14 22.38
N ILE A 124 -25.53 15.96 22.98
CA ILE A 124 -24.35 16.81 22.79
C ILE A 124 -23.15 16.01 22.27
N GLN A 125 -22.24 16.61 21.49
CA GLN A 125 -20.90 16.06 21.27
C GLN A 125 -19.90 17.11 21.66
N LEU A 126 -18.76 16.59 22.08
CA LEU A 126 -17.63 17.35 22.48
C LEU A 126 -16.67 17.36 21.30
N ILE A 127 -16.34 18.56 20.83
CA ILE A 127 -15.36 18.77 19.78
C ILE A 127 -14.11 19.34 20.44
N PHE A 128 -13.00 18.63 20.28
CA PHE A 128 -11.70 19.02 20.78
C PHE A 128 -10.70 19.05 19.62
N LYS A 129 -10.07 20.21 19.38
CA LYS A 129 -9.13 20.45 18.26
C LYS A 129 -9.66 19.99 16.88
N GLY A 130 -10.94 20.28 16.61
CA GLY A 130 -11.57 19.92 15.32
C GLY A 130 -11.92 18.43 15.18
N LYS A 131 -11.65 17.59 16.19
CA LYS A 131 -12.07 16.19 16.24
C LYS A 131 -13.20 16.01 17.24
N THR A 132 -14.16 15.17 16.87
CA THR A 132 -15.22 14.72 17.78
C THR A 132 -14.66 13.73 18.78
N LEU A 133 -14.89 13.95 20.07
CA LEU A 133 -14.57 12.95 21.09
C LEU A 133 -15.52 11.76 20.99
N THR A 134 -14.93 10.58 20.99
CA THR A 134 -15.58 9.26 21.06
C THR A 134 -16.04 9.01 22.50
N PRO A 135 -17.33 8.74 22.75
CA PRO A 135 -17.88 8.55 24.10
C PRO A 135 -17.19 7.45 24.93
N GLU A 136 -16.82 6.35 24.27
CA GLU A 136 -16.32 5.12 24.88
C GLU A 136 -14.82 5.17 25.21
N LYS A 137 -14.12 6.24 24.84
CA LYS A 137 -12.69 6.41 25.07
C LYS A 137 -12.42 7.39 26.20
N ARG A 138 -11.29 7.20 26.87
CA ARG A 138 -10.84 8.11 27.94
C ARG A 138 -10.42 9.46 27.36
N LEU A 139 -10.45 10.51 28.17
CA LEU A 139 -10.06 11.86 27.71
C LEU A 139 -8.56 11.91 27.35
N ASP A 140 -7.70 11.26 28.13
CA ASP A 140 -6.26 11.15 27.89
C ASP A 140 -5.92 10.42 26.59
N GLU A 141 -6.59 9.30 26.30
CA GLU A 141 -6.49 8.54 25.04
C GLU A 141 -6.87 9.36 23.81
N GLN A 142 -7.69 10.38 24.01
CA GLN A 142 -8.16 11.30 22.97
C GLN A 142 -7.38 12.62 22.94
N ASN A 143 -6.22 12.65 23.58
CA ASN A 143 -5.30 13.79 23.66
C ASN A 143 -5.87 15.02 24.37
N VAL A 144 -6.93 14.86 25.18
CA VAL A 144 -7.45 15.92 26.04
C VAL A 144 -6.45 16.08 27.20
N LYS A 145 -6.01 17.32 27.41
CA LYS A 145 -5.03 17.70 28.45
C LYS A 145 -5.64 18.71 29.42
N ASN A 146 -4.90 19.09 30.46
CA ASN A 146 -5.31 20.17 31.35
C ASN A 146 -5.59 21.47 30.56
N LYS A 147 -6.65 22.18 30.92
CA LYS A 147 -7.14 23.44 30.31
C LYS A 147 -7.51 23.29 28.83
N SER A 148 -7.92 22.09 28.44
CA SER A 148 -8.44 21.83 27.09
C SER A 148 -9.72 22.60 26.85
N LYS A 149 -9.80 23.24 25.69
CA LYS A 149 -11.00 23.95 25.22
C LYS A 149 -11.86 22.98 24.42
N MET A 150 -13.04 22.68 24.92
CA MET A 150 -13.96 21.71 24.33
C MET A 150 -15.24 22.43 23.92
N MET A 151 -15.60 22.30 22.65
CA MET A 151 -16.84 22.86 22.13
C MET A 151 -17.97 21.86 22.32
N VAL A 152 -19.04 22.31 22.97
CA VAL A 152 -20.25 21.51 23.18
C VAL A 152 -21.20 21.83 22.03
N LEU A 153 -21.35 20.89 21.09
CA LEU A 153 -22.28 21.02 19.98
C LEU A 153 -23.56 20.23 20.28
N ARG A 154 -24.70 20.94 20.35
CA ARG A 154 -26.02 20.30 20.34
C ARG A 154 -26.25 19.71 18.97
N VAL A 155 -26.56 18.42 18.90
CA VAL A 155 -26.91 17.78 17.63
C VAL A 155 -28.27 17.12 17.76
N SER A 156 -29.07 17.27 16.72
CA SER A 156 -30.30 16.55 16.51
C SER A 156 -30.00 15.04 16.41
N VAL A 157 -30.71 14.25 17.22
CA VAL A 157 -30.58 12.78 17.35
C VAL A 157 -30.45 12.01 16.02
N PRO A 158 -31.07 12.39 14.89
CA PRO A 158 -30.94 11.60 13.67
C PRO A 158 -29.53 11.72 13.05
N GLU A 159 -28.91 12.89 13.01
CA GLU A 159 -27.74 13.10 12.15
C GLU A 159 -26.44 12.56 12.75
N ARG A 160 -26.19 12.73 14.05
CA ARG A 160 -24.99 12.15 14.68
C ARG A 160 -25.10 10.63 14.81
N LYS A 161 -26.27 10.11 15.19
CA LYS A 161 -26.47 8.67 15.25
C LYS A 161 -26.34 8.08 13.86
N ASN A 162 -26.92 8.70 12.83
CA ASN A 162 -26.74 8.25 11.45
C ASN A 162 -25.31 8.42 10.94
N GLN A 163 -24.58 9.47 11.30
CA GLN A 163 -23.17 9.64 10.91
C GLN A 163 -22.23 8.67 11.63
N MET A 164 -22.41 8.46 12.93
CA MET A 164 -21.62 7.46 13.67
C MET A 164 -21.96 6.04 13.20
N LEU A 165 -23.24 5.75 12.99
CA LEU A 165 -23.66 4.48 12.40
C LEU A 165 -23.12 4.33 10.98
N ALA A 166 -23.14 5.38 10.15
CA ALA A 166 -22.59 5.34 8.80
C ALA A 166 -21.08 5.11 8.81
N VAL A 167 -20.31 5.80 9.66
CA VAL A 167 -18.85 5.58 9.78
C VAL A 167 -18.54 4.19 10.34
N GLU A 168 -19.34 3.69 11.28
CA GLU A 168 -19.16 2.35 11.84
C GLU A 168 -19.57 1.27 10.83
N GLU A 169 -20.62 1.51 10.05
CA GLU A 169 -21.08 0.65 8.98
C GLU A 169 -20.07 0.64 7.83
N GLU A 170 -19.53 1.79 7.43
CA GLU A 170 -18.44 1.91 6.46
C GLU A 170 -17.19 1.14 6.93
N LYS A 171 -16.76 1.31 8.18
CA LYS A 171 -15.66 0.51 8.75
C LYS A 171 -15.95 -0.98 8.74
N LYS A 172 -17.16 -1.40 9.15
CA LYS A 172 -17.56 -2.81 9.10
C LYS A 172 -17.55 -3.34 7.67
N THR A 173 -18.02 -2.57 6.69
CA THR A 173 -18.00 -2.99 5.29
C THR A 173 -16.57 -3.09 4.76
N GLN A 174 -15.68 -2.20 5.18
CA GLN A 174 -14.27 -2.23 4.81
C GLN A 174 -13.56 -3.45 5.42
N ASP A 175 -13.77 -3.71 6.71
CA ASP A 175 -13.22 -4.89 7.40
C ASP A 175 -13.76 -6.18 6.78
N GLN A 176 -15.04 -6.22 6.43
CA GLN A 176 -15.65 -7.35 5.70
C GLN A 176 -15.02 -7.53 4.32
N SER A 177 -14.79 -6.46 3.56
CA SER A 177 -14.12 -6.52 2.25
C SER A 177 -12.73 -7.14 2.35
N VAL A 178 -11.95 -6.71 3.35
CA VAL A 178 -10.61 -7.23 3.61
C VAL A 178 -10.66 -8.71 3.99
N GLN A 179 -11.58 -9.11 4.87
CA GLN A 179 -11.75 -10.51 5.29
C GLN A 179 -12.19 -11.41 4.14
N ARG A 180 -13.08 -10.94 3.27
CA ARG A 180 -13.51 -11.67 2.06
C ARG A 180 -12.34 -11.90 1.12
N THR A 181 -11.57 -10.84 0.84
CA THR A 181 -10.35 -10.91 0.02
C THR A 181 -9.34 -11.90 0.62
N GLN A 182 -9.12 -11.82 1.93
CA GLN A 182 -8.24 -12.75 2.65
C GLN A 182 -8.67 -14.20 2.45
N ARG A 183 -9.95 -14.47 2.62
CA ARG A 183 -10.50 -15.83 2.54
C ARG A 183 -10.43 -16.36 1.10
N GLY A 184 -10.75 -15.55 0.10
CA GLY A 184 -10.64 -15.94 -1.32
C GLY A 184 -9.21 -16.36 -1.68
N PHE A 185 -8.21 -15.53 -1.39
CA PHE A 185 -6.80 -15.85 -1.65
C PHE A 185 -6.26 -16.96 -0.75
N GLN A 186 -6.77 -17.10 0.47
CA GLN A 186 -6.41 -18.23 1.32
C GLN A 186 -6.86 -19.56 0.70
N ILE A 187 -8.09 -19.63 0.19
CA ILE A 187 -8.61 -20.82 -0.50
C ILE A 187 -7.72 -21.13 -1.72
N LEU A 188 -7.40 -20.13 -2.54
CA LEU A 188 -6.51 -20.30 -3.70
C LEU A 188 -5.11 -20.77 -3.32
N SER A 189 -4.56 -20.29 -2.20
CA SER A 189 -3.22 -20.67 -1.73
C SER A 189 -3.12 -22.11 -1.20
N GLU A 190 -4.25 -22.70 -0.82
CA GLU A 190 -4.34 -24.06 -0.27
C GLU A 190 -4.57 -25.11 -1.37
N ARG A 191 -4.94 -24.69 -2.58
CA ARG A 191 -5.10 -25.56 -3.75
C ARG A 191 -3.73 -25.91 -4.34
N ASP A 192 -3.52 -27.19 -4.60
CA ASP A 192 -2.26 -27.76 -5.07
C ASP A 192 -2.21 -27.98 -6.58
N GLY A 193 -3.25 -27.56 -7.30
CA GLY A 193 -3.36 -27.70 -8.76
C GLY A 193 -3.64 -29.13 -9.24
N THR A 194 -4.02 -30.05 -8.33
CA THR A 194 -4.30 -31.46 -8.67
C THR A 194 -5.72 -31.72 -9.17
N ASP A 195 -6.61 -30.74 -9.06
CA ASP A 195 -8.01 -30.82 -9.48
C ASP A 195 -8.23 -30.07 -10.80
N ASP A 196 -9.37 -30.31 -11.47
CA ASP A 196 -9.69 -29.70 -12.76
C ASP A 196 -9.72 -28.17 -12.66
N PRO A 197 -8.83 -27.44 -13.36
CA PRO A 197 -8.75 -25.98 -13.30
C PRO A 197 -10.04 -25.28 -13.73
N ALA A 198 -10.85 -25.90 -14.60
CA ALA A 198 -12.13 -25.33 -15.04
C ALA A 198 -13.15 -25.24 -13.89
N THR A 199 -12.97 -26.06 -12.86
CA THR A 199 -13.87 -26.12 -11.69
C THR A 199 -13.18 -25.64 -10.41
N THR A 200 -11.85 -25.75 -10.34
CA THR A 200 -11.04 -25.52 -9.13
C THR A 200 -9.76 -24.74 -9.50
N PRO A 201 -9.86 -23.42 -9.72
CA PRO A 201 -8.70 -22.58 -10.06
C PRO A 201 -7.68 -22.55 -8.91
N PHE A 202 -6.38 -22.48 -9.22
CA PHE A 202 -5.30 -22.39 -8.23
C PHE A 202 -4.21 -21.41 -8.68
N LEU A 203 -3.51 -20.82 -7.71
CA LEU A 203 -2.45 -19.85 -7.96
C LEU A 203 -1.06 -20.48 -7.95
N GLU A 204 -0.31 -20.23 -9.03
CA GLU A 204 1.11 -20.53 -9.13
C GLU A 204 1.94 -19.24 -9.16
N ILE A 205 3.09 -19.28 -8.48
CA ILE A 205 4.04 -18.18 -8.47
C ILE A 205 5.14 -18.54 -9.46
N ALA A 206 5.26 -17.75 -10.52
CA ALA A 206 6.26 -17.94 -11.55
C ALA A 206 7.21 -16.74 -11.64
N ASP A 207 8.35 -16.94 -12.29
CA ASP A 207 9.18 -15.84 -12.77
C ASP A 207 8.56 -15.15 -14.01
N GLN A 208 9.18 -14.06 -14.46
CA GLN A 208 8.80 -13.32 -15.67
C GLN A 208 8.83 -14.13 -16.99
N LYS A 209 9.29 -15.38 -16.98
CA LYS A 209 9.28 -16.30 -18.13
C LYS A 209 8.25 -17.42 -17.97
N GLY A 210 7.44 -17.38 -16.92
CA GLY A 210 6.44 -18.40 -16.60
C GLY A 210 7.02 -19.65 -15.95
N ASN A 211 8.25 -19.62 -15.45
CA ASN A 211 8.82 -20.78 -14.75
C ASN A 211 8.39 -20.78 -13.27
N PRO A 212 7.82 -21.88 -12.76
CA PRO A 212 7.43 -21.98 -11.36
C PRO A 212 8.61 -21.77 -10.38
N LEU A 213 8.39 -20.96 -9.35
CA LEU A 213 9.39 -20.74 -8.30
C LEU A 213 9.23 -21.76 -7.17
N LYS A 214 10.33 -22.44 -6.82
CA LYS A 214 10.39 -23.36 -5.68
C LYS A 214 10.47 -22.58 -4.37
N ILE A 215 9.31 -22.27 -3.79
CA ILE A 215 9.18 -21.51 -2.53
C ILE A 215 8.57 -22.42 -1.45
N PRO A 216 9.11 -22.44 -0.21
CA PRO A 216 8.50 -23.18 0.89
C PRO A 216 7.03 -22.83 1.09
N HIS A 217 6.17 -23.82 1.36
CA HIS A 217 4.70 -23.64 1.44
C HIS A 217 4.25 -22.48 2.33
N SER A 218 4.85 -22.32 3.51
CA SER A 218 4.50 -21.23 4.43
C SER A 218 4.78 -19.84 3.85
N LYS A 219 5.87 -19.70 3.10
CA LYS A 219 6.24 -18.47 2.39
C LYS A 219 5.42 -18.29 1.12
N LYS A 220 5.09 -19.37 0.40
CA LYS A 220 4.22 -19.34 -0.79
C LYS A 220 2.84 -18.78 -0.43
N LYS A 221 2.24 -19.26 0.66
CA LYS A 221 0.95 -18.76 1.15
C LYS A 221 0.98 -17.27 1.51
N ALA A 222 2.00 -16.84 2.26
CA ALA A 222 2.17 -15.43 2.62
C ALA A 222 2.34 -14.55 1.37
N LEU A 223 3.13 -15.01 0.39
CA LEU A 223 3.37 -14.28 -0.85
C LEU A 223 2.10 -14.18 -1.72
N ILE A 224 1.33 -15.26 -1.87
CA ILE A 224 0.05 -15.25 -2.58
C ILE A 224 -0.91 -14.23 -1.96
N LEU A 225 -1.05 -14.25 -0.62
CA LEU A 225 -1.88 -13.28 0.07
C LEU A 225 -1.38 -11.85 -0.13
N ALA A 226 -0.07 -11.63 -0.02
CA ALA A 226 0.54 -10.31 -0.18
C ALA A 226 0.27 -9.73 -1.57
N MET A 227 0.52 -10.52 -2.62
CA MET A 227 0.27 -10.13 -4.00
C MET A 227 -1.22 -9.93 -4.26
N GLY A 228 -2.08 -10.85 -3.79
CA GLY A 228 -3.52 -10.75 -3.99
C GLY A 228 -4.13 -9.49 -3.34
N PHE A 229 -3.72 -9.14 -2.12
CA PHE A 229 -4.12 -7.89 -1.49
C PHE A 229 -3.59 -6.65 -2.23
N HIS A 230 -2.36 -6.72 -2.76
CA HIS A 230 -1.79 -5.64 -3.55
C HIS A 230 -2.59 -5.41 -4.84
N GLU A 231 -2.92 -6.48 -5.57
CA GLU A 231 -3.78 -6.40 -6.77
C GLU A 231 -5.15 -5.83 -6.47
N LYS A 232 -5.82 -6.32 -5.42
CA LYS A 232 -7.11 -5.77 -4.96
C LYS A 232 -6.99 -4.27 -4.65
N GLY A 233 -5.92 -3.87 -3.96
CA GLY A 233 -5.62 -2.47 -3.66
C GLY A 233 -5.48 -1.64 -4.93
N ARG A 234 -4.74 -2.12 -5.94
CA ARG A 234 -4.58 -1.42 -7.23
C ARG A 234 -5.87 -1.34 -8.03
N ALA A 235 -6.68 -2.39 -8.07
CA ALA A 235 -7.99 -2.37 -8.70
C ALA A 235 -8.90 -1.29 -8.08
N LEU A 236 -8.86 -1.14 -6.75
CA LEU A 236 -9.58 -0.07 -6.03
C LEU A 236 -8.98 1.32 -6.30
N MET A 237 -7.65 1.46 -6.40
CA MET A 237 -7.00 2.71 -6.80
C MET A 237 -7.41 3.15 -8.21
N LYS A 238 -7.49 2.23 -9.18
CA LYS A 238 -7.99 2.51 -10.55
C LYS A 238 -9.43 3.04 -10.53
N ARG A 239 -10.23 2.65 -9.52
CA ARG A 239 -11.60 3.14 -9.28
C ARG A 239 -11.64 4.40 -8.39
N LYS A 240 -10.48 4.97 -8.03
CA LYS A 240 -10.30 6.11 -7.13
C LYS A 240 -10.86 5.90 -5.71
N GLN A 241 -11.00 4.65 -5.27
CA GLN A 241 -11.48 4.28 -3.94
C GLN A 241 -10.30 4.16 -2.95
N TYR A 242 -9.61 5.28 -2.73
CA TYR A 242 -8.33 5.32 -2.02
C TYR A 242 -8.38 4.86 -0.56
N GLU A 243 -9.48 5.12 0.14
CA GLU A 243 -9.63 4.73 1.55
C GLU A 243 -9.74 3.20 1.70
N THR A 244 -10.59 2.56 0.87
CA THR A 244 -10.72 1.11 0.82
C THR A 244 -9.44 0.45 0.29
N ALA A 245 -8.81 1.05 -0.73
CA ALA A 245 -7.54 0.57 -1.28
C ALA A 245 -6.46 0.52 -0.21
N LEU A 246 -6.29 1.60 0.57
CA LEU A 246 -5.29 1.68 1.62
C LEU A 246 -5.44 0.55 2.65
N GLY A 247 -6.67 0.18 3.01
CA GLY A 247 -6.93 -0.96 3.90
C GLY A 247 -6.35 -2.27 3.37
N HIS A 248 -6.51 -2.55 2.07
CA HIS A 248 -5.97 -3.76 1.44
C HIS A 248 -4.44 -3.67 1.26
N LEU A 249 -3.91 -2.52 0.88
CA LEU A 249 -2.46 -2.33 0.70
C LEU A 249 -1.69 -2.48 2.03
N VAL A 250 -2.23 -2.00 3.15
CA VAL A 250 -1.61 -2.21 4.47
C VAL A 250 -1.62 -3.70 4.85
N GLN A 251 -2.67 -4.44 4.52
CA GLN A 251 -2.67 -5.90 4.70
C GLN A 251 -1.64 -6.60 3.81
N ALA A 252 -1.45 -6.14 2.57
CA ALA A 252 -0.40 -6.63 1.70
C ALA A 252 0.99 -6.44 2.34
N ASP A 253 1.24 -5.27 2.93
CA ASP A 253 2.51 -4.92 3.59
C ASP A 253 2.80 -5.90 4.75
N ASP A 254 1.79 -6.17 5.58
CA ASP A 254 1.88 -7.14 6.68
C ASP A 254 2.21 -8.56 6.21
N GLN A 255 1.71 -8.98 5.04
CA GLN A 255 2.02 -10.30 4.48
C GLN A 255 3.39 -10.36 3.81
N PHE A 256 3.80 -9.30 3.10
CA PHE A 256 5.13 -9.22 2.50
C PHE A 256 6.23 -9.32 3.55
N VAL A 257 6.09 -8.64 4.69
CA VAL A 257 7.06 -8.69 5.80
C VAL A 257 7.31 -10.13 6.28
N LYS A 258 6.30 -11.03 6.22
CA LYS A 258 6.43 -12.44 6.60
C LYS A 258 7.26 -13.28 5.62
N CYS A 259 7.46 -12.80 4.39
CA CYS A 259 8.21 -13.54 3.36
C CYS A 259 9.74 -13.50 3.59
N GLY A 260 10.22 -12.57 4.42
CA GLY A 260 11.62 -12.43 4.83
C GLY A 260 12.46 -11.52 3.90
N SER A 261 13.53 -10.95 4.47
CA SER A 261 14.31 -9.87 3.84
C SER A 261 14.96 -10.22 2.50
N LYS A 262 15.41 -11.46 2.31
CA LYS A 262 16.03 -11.90 1.04
C LYS A 262 15.06 -11.77 -0.13
N LEU A 263 13.81 -12.18 0.04
CA LEU A 263 12.81 -12.10 -1.03
C LEU A 263 12.43 -10.64 -1.30
N LEU A 264 12.19 -9.86 -0.25
CA LEU A 264 11.81 -8.44 -0.34
C LEU A 264 12.85 -7.56 -1.03
N ASN A 265 14.13 -7.94 -0.98
CA ASN A 265 15.22 -7.19 -1.61
C ASN A 265 15.54 -7.66 -3.05
N THR A 266 14.94 -8.75 -3.51
CA THR A 266 15.24 -9.36 -4.82
C THR A 266 14.19 -9.02 -5.88
N VAL A 267 12.95 -8.76 -5.46
CA VAL A 267 11.82 -8.43 -6.33
C VAL A 267 11.31 -7.01 -6.04
N ASP A 268 10.79 -6.36 -7.08
CA ASP A 268 10.29 -4.99 -7.04
C ASP A 268 8.84 -4.89 -6.52
N ASN A 269 8.09 -6.00 -6.42
CA ASN A 269 6.69 -6.01 -5.96
C ASN A 269 6.52 -5.26 -4.61
N TYR A 270 7.43 -5.48 -3.66
CA TYR A 270 7.38 -4.82 -2.36
C TYR A 270 7.61 -3.30 -2.48
N ALA A 271 8.53 -2.88 -3.35
CA ALA A 271 8.82 -1.47 -3.62
C ALA A 271 7.61 -0.76 -4.25
N VAL A 272 6.95 -1.42 -5.21
CA VAL A 272 5.73 -0.92 -5.85
C VAL A 272 4.61 -0.78 -4.82
N LEU A 273 4.45 -1.75 -3.91
CA LEU A 273 3.49 -1.64 -2.82
C LEU A 273 3.75 -0.43 -1.92
N GLN A 274 5.01 -0.22 -1.51
CA GLN A 274 5.37 0.95 -0.70
C GLN A 274 5.00 2.26 -1.41
N LEU A 275 5.25 2.32 -2.71
CA LEU A 275 4.91 3.47 -3.55
C LEU A 275 3.39 3.71 -3.62
N ASP A 276 2.60 2.65 -3.81
CA ASP A 276 1.13 2.71 -3.88
C ASP A 276 0.49 3.13 -2.55
N ILE A 277 1.04 2.70 -1.41
CA ILE A 277 0.59 3.15 -0.09
C ILE A 277 0.79 4.66 0.06
N VAL A 278 1.97 5.18 -0.31
CA VAL A 278 2.24 6.62 -0.22
C VAL A 278 1.40 7.41 -1.22
N TRP A 279 1.09 6.84 -2.38
CA TRP A 279 0.12 7.44 -3.31
C TRP A 279 -1.27 7.57 -2.68
N CYS A 280 -1.75 6.55 -1.96
CA CYS A 280 -3.00 6.61 -1.21
C CYS A 280 -2.94 7.68 -0.10
N TYR A 281 -1.84 7.79 0.65
CA TYR A 281 -1.68 8.87 1.65
C TYR A 281 -1.82 10.25 1.02
N ARG A 282 -1.24 10.45 -0.16
CA ARG A 282 -1.36 11.69 -0.91
C ARG A 282 -2.79 11.94 -1.33
N ALA A 283 -3.45 10.95 -1.93
CA ALA A 283 -4.82 11.08 -2.44
C ALA A 283 -5.83 11.39 -1.32
N LEU A 284 -5.61 10.84 -0.14
CA LEU A 284 -6.44 11.07 1.06
C LEU A 284 -6.05 12.35 1.83
N GLU A 285 -5.05 13.10 1.35
CA GLU A 285 -4.45 14.23 2.06
C GLU A 285 -4.11 13.90 3.52
N ALA A 286 -3.63 12.68 3.78
CA ALA A 286 -3.38 12.13 5.11
C ALA A 286 -2.01 12.60 5.64
N LEU A 287 -1.92 13.90 5.93
CA LEU A 287 -0.66 14.59 6.30
C LEU A 287 -0.03 14.11 7.61
N SER A 288 -0.77 13.38 8.45
CA SER A 288 -0.28 12.80 9.71
C SER A 288 0.71 11.64 9.52
N TYR A 289 0.84 11.11 8.31
CA TYR A 289 1.72 9.98 8.00
C TYR A 289 3.01 10.40 7.29
N LEU A 290 3.44 11.66 7.43
CA LEU A 290 4.63 12.19 6.74
C LEU A 290 5.90 11.34 6.98
N ASP A 291 6.18 10.98 8.24
CA ASP A 291 7.37 10.20 8.60
C ASP A 291 7.31 8.78 8.04
N ASP A 292 6.15 8.14 8.10
CA ASP A 292 5.94 6.82 7.52
C ASP A 292 6.09 6.87 5.99
N GLY A 293 5.47 7.86 5.35
CA GLY A 293 5.61 8.09 3.91
C GLY A 293 7.07 8.27 3.48
N LYS A 294 7.87 9.02 4.24
CA LYS A 294 9.31 9.18 3.98
C LYS A 294 10.04 7.84 4.07
N ARG A 295 9.79 7.05 5.11
CA ARG A 295 10.38 5.72 5.27
C ARG A 295 10.02 4.80 4.10
N ARG A 296 8.75 4.76 3.71
CA ARG A 296 8.25 3.91 2.61
C ARG A 296 8.85 4.31 1.26
N LEU A 297 8.97 5.60 0.96
CA LEU A 297 9.62 6.04 -0.29
C LEU A 297 11.12 5.71 -0.32
N GLN A 298 11.81 5.75 0.83
CA GLN A 298 13.21 5.32 0.90
C GLN A 298 13.34 3.82 0.59
N ILE A 299 12.49 2.99 1.18
CA ILE A 299 12.44 1.55 0.90
C ILE A 299 12.18 1.31 -0.60
N ALA A 300 11.23 2.04 -1.19
CA ALA A 300 10.94 1.92 -2.61
C ALA A 300 12.15 2.29 -3.49
N GLU A 301 12.81 3.43 -3.20
CA GLU A 301 13.99 3.89 -3.94
C GLU A 301 15.16 2.89 -3.85
N ASP A 302 15.46 2.40 -2.65
CA ASP A 302 16.53 1.43 -2.41
C ASP A 302 16.24 0.10 -3.12
N CYS A 303 14.99 -0.40 -3.03
CA CYS A 303 14.59 -1.63 -3.71
C CYS A 303 14.61 -1.48 -5.24
N PHE A 304 14.13 -0.36 -5.80
CA PHE A 304 14.22 -0.12 -7.25
C PHE A 304 15.66 -0.05 -7.73
N HIS A 305 16.55 0.58 -6.97
CA HIS A 305 17.98 0.61 -7.28
C HIS A 305 18.59 -0.80 -7.30
N ASN A 306 18.31 -1.61 -6.27
CA ASN A 306 18.79 -2.99 -6.19
C ASN A 306 18.20 -3.87 -7.30
N CYS A 307 16.92 -3.71 -7.62
CA CYS A 307 16.22 -4.53 -8.60
C CYS A 307 16.60 -4.17 -10.04
N TYR A 308 16.68 -2.88 -10.38
CA TYR A 308 16.90 -2.42 -11.75
C TYR A 308 18.36 -2.08 -12.06
N GLY A 309 19.20 -1.96 -11.03
CA GLY A 309 20.62 -1.58 -11.14
C GLY A 309 20.81 -0.08 -11.38
N ASP A 310 22.06 0.36 -11.25
CA ASP A 310 22.49 1.72 -11.60
C ASP A 310 22.02 2.09 -13.00
N GLN A 311 21.31 3.22 -13.13
CA GLN A 311 20.75 3.69 -14.41
C GLN A 311 19.90 2.62 -15.13
N GLN A 312 19.23 1.73 -14.39
CA GLN A 312 18.35 0.68 -14.92
C GLN A 312 19.07 -0.32 -15.85
N GLN A 313 20.39 -0.46 -15.76
CA GLN A 313 21.17 -1.33 -16.64
C GLN A 313 20.80 -2.82 -16.51
N ARG A 314 20.41 -3.29 -15.31
CA ARG A 314 19.96 -4.67 -15.11
C ARG A 314 18.60 -4.88 -15.78
N LEU A 315 17.68 -3.92 -15.64
CA LEU A 315 16.38 -3.97 -16.31
C LEU A 315 16.53 -4.01 -17.83
N MET A 316 17.39 -3.16 -18.42
CA MET A 316 17.73 -3.22 -19.84
C MET A 316 18.24 -4.60 -20.28
N LYS A 317 19.14 -5.22 -19.51
CA LYS A 317 19.70 -6.54 -19.85
C LYS A 317 18.66 -7.65 -19.83
N ILE A 318 17.64 -7.52 -18.98
CA ILE A 318 16.63 -8.56 -18.76
C ILE A 318 15.48 -8.41 -19.75
N LYS A 319 14.94 -7.20 -19.89
CA LYS A 319 13.70 -6.93 -20.64
C LYS A 319 13.95 -6.35 -22.03
N GLY A 320 15.16 -5.84 -22.29
CA GLY A 320 15.51 -5.14 -23.53
C GLY A 320 14.93 -3.72 -23.65
N ASN A 321 14.10 -3.30 -22.68
CA ASN A 321 13.58 -1.94 -22.54
C ASN A 321 13.47 -1.58 -21.06
N THR A 322 13.38 -0.28 -20.76
CA THR A 322 13.25 0.23 -19.37
C THR A 322 12.09 1.23 -19.19
N ARG A 323 11.47 1.65 -20.29
CA ARG A 323 10.52 2.77 -20.28
C ARG A 323 9.19 2.46 -19.61
N GLY A 324 8.79 1.18 -19.52
CA GLY A 324 7.57 0.83 -18.78
C GLY A 324 7.71 1.17 -17.29
N GLU A 325 8.84 0.82 -16.71
CA GLU A 325 9.15 0.97 -15.30
C GLU A 325 9.54 2.41 -14.92
N GLU A 326 9.91 3.25 -15.91
CA GLU A 326 10.12 4.69 -15.71
C GLU A 326 8.89 5.41 -15.11
N VAL A 327 7.68 4.87 -15.32
CA VAL A 327 6.46 5.42 -14.69
C VAL A 327 6.48 5.28 -13.16
N LEU A 328 7.13 4.23 -12.63
CA LEU A 328 7.31 4.06 -11.19
C LEU A 328 8.23 5.15 -10.62
N PHE A 329 9.30 5.49 -11.35
CA PHE A 329 10.21 6.58 -10.98
C PHE A 329 9.54 7.95 -11.07
N LEU A 330 8.65 8.15 -12.05
CA LEU A 330 7.83 9.36 -12.14
C LEU A 330 7.01 9.56 -10.85
N ARG A 331 6.28 8.54 -10.41
CA ARG A 331 5.52 8.57 -9.16
C ARG A 331 6.43 8.77 -7.95
N LEU A 332 7.56 8.06 -7.89
CA LEU A 332 8.53 8.17 -6.80
C LEU A 332 9.02 9.61 -6.64
N TYR A 333 9.52 10.23 -7.71
CA TYR A 333 10.06 11.59 -7.66
C TYR A 333 8.98 12.63 -7.37
N LEU A 334 7.78 12.43 -7.91
CA LEU A 334 6.64 13.29 -7.63
C LEU A 334 6.27 13.26 -6.13
N LEU A 335 6.17 12.07 -5.53
CA LEU A 335 5.89 11.92 -4.10
C LEU A 335 7.04 12.44 -3.23
N GLN A 336 8.30 12.19 -3.61
CA GLN A 336 9.47 12.75 -2.92
C GLN A 336 9.49 14.28 -2.97
N SER A 337 9.08 14.88 -4.09
CA SER A 337 8.91 16.34 -4.22
C SER A 337 7.88 16.86 -3.22
N ILE A 338 6.71 16.21 -3.13
CA ILE A 338 5.64 16.55 -2.18
C ILE A 338 6.16 16.50 -0.74
N LEU A 339 6.82 15.41 -0.34
CA LEU A 339 7.37 15.26 1.01
C LEU A 339 8.46 16.32 1.31
N ALA A 340 9.37 16.55 0.37
CA ALA A 340 10.42 17.56 0.52
C ALA A 340 9.83 18.96 0.71
N HIS A 341 8.75 19.28 -0.01
CA HIS A 341 8.02 20.53 0.18
C HIS A 341 7.33 20.59 1.54
N MET A 342 6.70 19.51 2.02
CA MET A 342 6.10 19.49 3.35
C MET A 342 7.12 19.75 4.48
N VAL A 343 8.35 19.25 4.32
CA VAL A 343 9.45 19.44 5.28
C VAL A 343 10.13 20.82 5.14
N GLY A 344 9.74 21.64 4.16
CA GLY A 344 10.33 22.96 3.94
C GLY A 344 11.57 22.97 3.03
N ASN A 345 12.00 21.83 2.49
CA ASN A 345 13.16 21.73 1.60
C ASN A 345 12.79 22.00 0.13
N GLU A 346 12.62 23.29 -0.20
CA GLU A 346 12.21 23.71 -1.56
C GLU A 346 13.25 23.37 -2.64
N ARG A 347 14.54 23.32 -2.32
CA ARG A 347 15.59 22.94 -3.28
C ARG A 347 15.41 21.49 -3.73
N GLN A 348 15.27 20.57 -2.77
CA GLN A 348 15.04 19.16 -3.08
C GLN A 348 13.68 18.95 -3.75
N ALA A 349 12.64 19.65 -3.29
CA ALA A 349 11.32 19.59 -3.91
C ALA A 349 11.36 20.00 -5.40
N THR A 350 12.02 21.12 -5.71
CA THR A 350 12.17 21.61 -7.09
C THR A 350 12.99 20.64 -7.94
N GLN A 351 14.08 20.10 -7.40
CA GLN A 351 14.90 19.12 -8.12
C GLN A 351 14.11 17.85 -8.45
N LYS A 352 13.40 17.29 -7.47
CA LYS A 352 12.60 16.07 -7.64
C LYS A 352 11.40 16.31 -8.56
N LEU A 353 10.75 17.48 -8.48
CA LEU A 353 9.69 17.86 -9.41
C LEU A 353 10.22 17.92 -10.84
N LYS A 354 11.38 18.54 -11.06
CA LYS A 354 11.99 18.59 -12.40
C LYS A 354 12.26 17.19 -12.97
N GLN A 355 12.80 16.28 -12.15
CA GLN A 355 13.00 14.88 -12.58
C GLN A 355 11.68 14.19 -12.96
N ALA A 356 10.60 14.48 -12.22
CA ALA A 356 9.26 13.98 -12.55
C ALA A 356 8.74 14.61 -13.86
N GLU A 357 8.93 15.91 -14.08
CA GLU A 357 8.54 16.58 -15.34
C GLU A 357 9.27 16.00 -16.56
N ASP A 358 10.60 15.85 -16.46
CA ASP A 358 11.42 15.26 -17.51
C ASP A 358 11.01 13.81 -17.85
N LEU A 359 10.50 13.06 -16.88
CA LEU A 359 9.91 11.72 -17.08
C LEU A 359 8.52 11.82 -17.71
N TYR A 360 7.67 12.71 -17.20
CA TYR A 360 6.31 12.90 -17.69
C TYR A 360 6.29 13.27 -19.17
N GLU A 361 7.14 14.20 -19.61
CA GLU A 361 7.25 14.60 -21.02
C GLU A 361 7.66 13.44 -21.93
N ARG A 362 8.46 12.51 -21.43
CA ARG A 362 8.92 11.33 -22.19
C ARG A 362 7.91 10.18 -22.21
N LEU A 363 7.06 10.08 -21.19
CA LEU A 363 6.11 8.99 -20.97
C LEU A 363 4.67 9.33 -21.40
N CYS A 364 4.38 10.62 -21.57
CA CYS A 364 3.12 11.09 -22.13
C CYS A 364 3.04 10.69 -23.60
N LEU A 365 1.92 10.08 -23.98
CA LEU A 365 1.71 9.49 -25.30
C LEU A 365 0.77 10.36 -26.12
N ASP A 366 0.99 10.42 -27.44
CA ASP A 366 0.07 11.10 -28.34
C ASP A 366 -1.23 10.29 -28.48
N PRO A 367 -2.41 10.87 -28.18
CA PRO A 367 -3.69 10.22 -28.43
C PRO A 367 -3.87 9.74 -29.88
N GLY A 368 -3.23 10.41 -30.85
CA GLY A 368 -3.21 10.00 -32.25
C GLY A 368 -2.51 8.65 -32.48
N GLU A 369 -1.37 8.43 -31.83
CA GLU A 369 -0.59 7.19 -31.91
C GLU A 369 -1.34 6.03 -31.23
N ILE A 370 -1.95 6.29 -30.07
CA ILE A 370 -2.80 5.31 -29.38
C ILE A 370 -3.98 4.92 -30.28
N LYS A 371 -4.63 5.91 -30.90
CA LYS A 371 -5.74 5.66 -31.82
C LYS A 371 -5.30 4.82 -33.02
N ALA A 372 -4.14 5.09 -33.61
CA ALA A 372 -3.61 4.31 -34.72
C ALA A 372 -3.45 2.82 -34.37
N LEU A 373 -2.92 2.50 -33.19
CA LEU A 373 -2.81 1.11 -32.73
C LEU A 373 -4.18 0.48 -32.42
N LYS A 374 -5.13 1.25 -31.89
CA LYS A 374 -6.51 0.77 -31.68
C LYS A 374 -7.22 0.45 -33.01
N ASP A 375 -7.00 1.28 -34.03
CA ASP A 375 -7.54 1.06 -35.38
C ASP A 375 -6.94 -0.21 -36.03
N LEU A 376 -5.75 -0.66 -35.60
CA LEU A 376 -5.16 -1.95 -35.96
C LEU A 376 -5.71 -3.15 -35.15
N GLY A 377 -6.60 -2.92 -34.20
CA GLY A 377 -7.23 -3.96 -33.38
C GLY A 377 -6.52 -4.26 -32.05
N PHE A 378 -5.57 -3.43 -31.63
CA PHE A 378 -4.98 -3.53 -30.29
C PHE A 378 -5.89 -2.90 -29.23
N SER A 379 -5.88 -3.45 -28.01
CA SER A 379 -6.54 -2.80 -26.88
C SER A 379 -5.81 -1.50 -26.52
N GLU A 380 -6.51 -0.60 -25.83
CA GLU A 380 -5.92 0.67 -25.43
C GLU A 380 -4.77 0.50 -24.43
N GLN A 381 -4.86 -0.51 -23.55
CA GLN A 381 -3.80 -0.90 -22.63
C GLN A 381 -2.55 -1.39 -23.39
N GLU A 382 -2.72 -2.31 -24.35
CA GLU A 382 -1.60 -2.79 -25.18
C GLU A 382 -0.96 -1.65 -25.97
N ALA A 383 -1.77 -0.73 -26.50
CA ALA A 383 -1.26 0.44 -27.20
C ALA A 383 -0.40 1.31 -26.29
N ARG A 384 -0.85 1.61 -25.05
CA ARG A 384 -0.05 2.42 -24.10
C ARG A 384 1.24 1.73 -23.69
N LEU A 385 1.17 0.47 -23.31
CA LEU A 385 2.36 -0.30 -22.88
C LEU A 385 3.36 -0.47 -24.03
N GLY A 386 2.87 -0.83 -25.23
CA GLY A 386 3.69 -0.98 -26.42
C GLY A 386 4.35 0.32 -26.86
N LEU A 387 3.62 1.44 -26.89
CA LEU A 387 4.19 2.74 -27.22
C LEU A 387 5.25 3.19 -26.20
N ARG A 388 5.04 2.93 -24.90
CA ARG A 388 6.07 3.23 -23.89
C ARG A 388 7.33 2.41 -24.11
N ALA A 389 7.19 1.10 -24.33
CA ALA A 389 8.32 0.21 -24.60
C ALA A 389 9.09 0.63 -25.88
N CYS A 390 8.38 1.11 -26.89
CA CYS A 390 8.91 1.46 -28.22
C CYS A 390 9.08 2.96 -28.47
N HIS A 391 9.21 3.78 -27.42
CA HIS A 391 9.52 5.21 -27.54
C HIS A 391 8.54 6.04 -28.41
N GLY A 392 7.25 5.69 -28.39
CA GLY A 392 6.20 6.34 -29.20
C GLY A 392 6.17 5.89 -30.66
N ASN A 393 7.07 5.02 -31.09
CA ASN A 393 7.08 4.54 -32.47
C ASN A 393 5.96 3.50 -32.70
N VAL A 394 4.92 3.91 -33.44
CA VAL A 394 3.75 3.05 -33.77
C VAL A 394 4.15 1.76 -34.49
N GLY A 395 5.16 1.82 -35.39
CA GLY A 395 5.60 0.66 -36.16
C GLY A 395 6.32 -0.38 -35.28
N GLU A 396 7.27 0.08 -34.48
CA GLU A 396 7.97 -0.79 -33.51
C GLU A 396 7.01 -1.31 -32.43
N ALA A 397 6.08 -0.47 -31.94
CA ALA A 397 5.05 -0.87 -31.00
C ALA A 397 4.14 -1.96 -31.56
N THR A 398 3.75 -1.87 -32.84
CA THR A 398 2.95 -2.91 -33.51
C THR A 398 3.68 -4.25 -33.51
N LEU A 399 4.96 -4.27 -33.88
CA LEU A 399 5.78 -5.48 -33.87
C LEU A 399 5.96 -6.03 -32.45
N HIS A 400 6.24 -5.15 -31.48
CA HIS A 400 6.42 -5.51 -30.09
C HIS A 400 5.16 -6.14 -29.48
N ILE A 401 3.99 -5.50 -29.66
CA ILE A 401 2.71 -6.02 -29.15
C ILE A 401 2.38 -7.37 -29.80
N THR A 402 2.61 -7.51 -31.11
CA THR A 402 2.35 -8.76 -31.83
C THR A 402 3.24 -9.90 -31.32
N HIS A 403 4.54 -9.63 -31.12
CA HIS A 403 5.47 -10.61 -30.55
C HIS A 403 5.05 -11.02 -29.13
N ARG A 404 4.69 -10.05 -28.27
CA ARG A 404 4.25 -10.33 -26.89
C ARG A 404 2.95 -11.14 -26.85
N ARG A 405 2.01 -10.91 -27.77
CA ARG A 405 0.81 -11.75 -27.92
C ARG A 405 1.17 -13.19 -28.28
N GLN A 406 2.11 -13.37 -29.20
CA GLN A 406 2.58 -14.71 -29.58
C GLN A 406 3.28 -15.42 -28.42
N GLU A 407 4.21 -14.74 -27.72
CA GLU A 407 4.88 -15.31 -26.54
C GLU A 407 3.88 -15.74 -25.47
N ARG A 408 2.85 -14.92 -25.23
CA ARG A 408 1.78 -15.24 -24.27
C ARG A 408 0.99 -16.47 -24.69
N GLU A 409 0.59 -16.55 -25.95
CA GLU A 409 -0.14 -17.70 -26.48
C GLU A 409 0.71 -18.98 -26.41
N GLU A 410 2.00 -18.90 -26.72
CA GLU A 410 2.93 -20.03 -26.58
C GLU A 410 3.11 -20.47 -25.11
N MET A 411 3.22 -19.51 -24.18
CA MET A 411 3.28 -19.80 -22.75
C MET A 411 1.99 -20.47 -22.27
N LYS A 412 0.84 -19.94 -22.67
CA LYS A 412 -0.48 -20.49 -22.35
C LYS A 412 -0.65 -21.91 -22.88
N GLN A 413 -0.21 -22.18 -24.10
CA GLN A 413 -0.26 -23.52 -24.69
C GLN A 413 0.64 -24.50 -23.93
N LYS A 414 1.88 -24.09 -23.61
CA LYS A 414 2.81 -24.91 -22.81
C LYS A 414 2.25 -25.21 -21.42
N GLU A 415 1.67 -24.22 -20.76
CA GLU A 415 1.07 -24.39 -19.44
C GLU A 415 -0.16 -25.31 -19.51
N SER A 416 -1.03 -25.11 -20.50
CA SER A 416 -2.20 -25.97 -20.74
C SER A 416 -1.80 -27.42 -21.01
N GLU A 417 -0.76 -27.65 -21.80
CA GLU A 417 -0.24 -28.99 -22.09
C GLU A 417 0.37 -29.65 -20.86
N LYS A 418 1.21 -28.94 -20.10
CA LYS A 418 1.75 -29.43 -18.81
C LYS A 418 0.63 -29.83 -17.84
N ARG A 419 -0.41 -29.00 -17.75
CA ARG A 419 -1.59 -29.27 -16.91
C ARG A 419 -2.34 -30.51 -17.38
N ARG A 420 -2.58 -30.66 -18.69
CA ARG A 420 -3.23 -31.85 -19.26
C ARG A 420 -2.44 -33.11 -18.93
N MET A 421 -1.12 -33.09 -19.13
CA MET A 421 -0.23 -34.22 -18.81
C MET A 421 -0.29 -34.60 -17.33
N CYS A 422 -0.32 -33.61 -16.43
CA CYS A 422 -0.41 -33.85 -14.98
C CYS A 422 -1.73 -34.55 -14.60
N VAL A 423 -2.87 -34.10 -15.15
CA VAL A 423 -4.19 -34.71 -14.88
C VAL A 423 -4.27 -36.14 -15.42
N GLU A 424 -3.83 -36.38 -16.65
CA GLU A 424 -3.79 -37.70 -17.27
C GLU A 424 -2.84 -38.65 -16.52
N GLY A 425 -1.66 -38.15 -16.13
CA GLY A 425 -0.70 -38.88 -15.31
C GLY A 425 -1.28 -39.27 -13.95
N LEU A 426 -1.98 -38.35 -13.29
CA LEU A 426 -2.60 -38.59 -12.00
C LEU A 426 -3.71 -39.64 -12.09
N ALA A 427 -4.53 -39.59 -13.14
CA ALA A 427 -5.53 -40.63 -13.40
C ALA A 427 -4.88 -42.00 -13.62
N THR A 428 -3.78 -42.05 -14.37
CA THR A 428 -3.02 -43.28 -14.66
C THR A 428 -2.43 -43.89 -13.38
N LEU A 429 -1.71 -43.09 -12.57
CA LEU A 429 -1.12 -43.56 -11.32
C LEU A 429 -2.17 -44.00 -10.30
N ARG A 430 -3.33 -43.33 -10.24
CA ARG A 430 -4.46 -43.78 -9.41
C ARG A 430 -5.05 -45.10 -9.89
N ALA A 431 -5.16 -45.31 -11.20
CA ALA A 431 -5.60 -46.59 -11.75
C ALA A 431 -4.62 -47.74 -11.43
N LEU A 432 -3.33 -47.43 -11.30
CA LEU A 432 -2.29 -48.36 -10.85
C LEU A 432 -2.31 -48.62 -9.32
N GLY A 433 -3.18 -47.95 -8.57
CA GLY A 433 -3.40 -48.18 -7.14
C GLY A 433 -2.64 -47.24 -6.21
N TYR A 434 -1.90 -46.25 -6.73
CA TYR A 434 -1.25 -45.24 -5.89
C TYR A 434 -2.26 -44.24 -5.33
N SER A 435 -1.98 -43.73 -4.13
CA SER A 435 -2.83 -42.70 -3.52
C SER A 435 -2.77 -41.41 -4.33
N LYS A 436 -3.85 -40.60 -4.30
CA LYS A 436 -3.88 -39.29 -4.99
C LYS A 436 -2.68 -38.42 -4.58
N LYS A 437 -2.31 -38.46 -3.29
CA LYS A 437 -1.23 -37.65 -2.73
C LYS A 437 0.14 -38.07 -3.26
N ASP A 438 0.43 -39.37 -3.27
CA ASP A 438 1.73 -39.87 -3.71
C ASP A 438 1.89 -39.70 -5.23
N ALA A 439 0.82 -39.96 -5.99
CA ALA A 439 0.79 -39.73 -7.44
C ALA A 439 1.02 -38.25 -7.79
N ALA A 440 0.30 -37.33 -7.13
CA ALA A 440 0.48 -35.90 -7.33
C ALA A 440 1.89 -35.43 -6.96
N TRP A 441 2.43 -35.92 -5.83
CA TRP A 441 3.78 -35.58 -5.41
C TRP A 441 4.84 -36.06 -6.41
N ALA A 442 4.74 -37.31 -6.88
CA ALA A 442 5.69 -37.86 -7.84
C ALA A 442 5.63 -37.15 -9.20
N LEU A 443 4.43 -36.80 -9.68
CA LEU A 443 4.26 -36.00 -10.90
C LEU A 443 4.82 -34.59 -10.75
N LEU A 444 4.65 -33.96 -9.58
CA LEU A 444 5.24 -32.65 -9.30
C LEU A 444 6.77 -32.68 -9.34
N GLN A 445 7.40 -33.74 -8.81
CA GLN A 445 8.86 -33.88 -8.83
C GLN A 445 9.42 -34.19 -10.23
N THR A 446 8.59 -34.69 -11.13
CA THR A 446 9.00 -35.14 -12.47
C THR A 446 8.43 -34.26 -13.58
N GLU A 447 7.91 -33.08 -13.23
CA GLU A 447 7.34 -32.10 -14.17
C GLU A 447 6.25 -32.71 -15.09
N GLY A 448 5.50 -33.69 -14.58
CA GLY A 448 4.43 -34.37 -15.33
C GLY A 448 4.88 -35.58 -16.16
N ASP A 449 6.15 -36.02 -16.07
CA ASP A 449 6.59 -37.28 -16.67
C ASP A 449 6.02 -38.49 -15.89
N VAL A 450 5.03 -39.16 -16.47
CA VAL A 450 4.35 -40.31 -15.85
C VAL A 450 5.29 -41.49 -15.61
N ASP A 451 6.23 -41.75 -16.53
CA ASP A 451 7.18 -42.86 -16.41
C ASP A 451 8.25 -42.55 -15.36
N GLY A 452 8.68 -41.28 -15.28
CA GLY A 452 9.52 -40.76 -14.22
C GLY A 452 8.83 -40.87 -12.85
N ALA A 453 7.58 -40.41 -12.75
CA ALA A 453 6.79 -40.45 -11.52
C ALA A 453 6.57 -41.89 -11.05
N TYR A 454 6.25 -42.80 -11.97
CA TYR A 454 6.10 -44.22 -11.67
C TYR A 454 7.40 -44.83 -11.11
N ARG A 455 8.55 -44.55 -11.74
CA ARG A 455 9.86 -45.00 -11.24
C ARG A 455 10.16 -44.46 -9.83
N MET A 456 9.92 -43.18 -9.59
CA MET A 456 10.08 -42.58 -8.26
C MET A 456 9.20 -43.25 -7.20
N LEU A 457 7.95 -43.56 -7.55
CA LEU A 457 7.03 -44.25 -6.66
C LEU A 457 7.48 -45.68 -6.35
N LEU A 458 8.00 -46.40 -7.34
CA LEU A 458 8.59 -47.73 -7.13
C LEU A 458 9.84 -47.68 -6.24
N ASP A 459 10.75 -46.74 -6.46
CA ASP A 459 11.97 -46.59 -5.67
C ASP A 459 11.65 -46.20 -4.23
N SER A 460 10.68 -45.31 -4.02
CA SER A 460 10.23 -44.93 -2.67
C SER A 460 9.63 -46.12 -1.90
N ALA A 461 8.87 -46.99 -2.57
CA ALA A 461 8.32 -48.21 -1.99
C ALA A 461 9.41 -49.26 -1.67
N ALA A 462 10.51 -49.27 -2.42
CA ALA A 462 11.69 -50.11 -2.16
C ALA A 462 12.53 -49.62 -0.96
N ILE A 463 12.60 -48.29 -0.75
CA ILE A 463 13.33 -47.67 0.37
C ILE A 463 12.59 -47.86 1.71
N THR A 464 11.26 -47.78 1.74
CA THR A 464 10.48 -48.07 2.95
C THR A 464 10.63 -49.49 3.49
N ASN A 465 11.16 -50.42 2.69
CA ASN A 465 11.44 -51.79 3.10
C ASN A 465 12.88 -52.04 3.56
N ASN A 466 13.79 -51.05 3.46
CA ASN A 466 15.20 -51.18 3.85
C ASN A 466 15.67 -49.96 4.65
N THR A 467 15.63 -50.08 5.97
CA THR A 467 16.06 -49.06 6.94
C THR A 467 17.56 -48.72 6.85
N GLU A 468 17.84 -47.40 6.98
CA GLU A 468 19.11 -46.73 7.35
C GLU A 468 20.30 -46.77 6.37
N LEU A 469 20.52 -45.63 5.67
CA LEU A 469 21.83 -45.26 5.13
C LEU A 469 22.37 -44.00 5.87
N PRO A 470 23.61 -44.01 6.37
CA PRO A 470 24.15 -42.92 7.18
C PRO A 470 24.60 -41.72 6.33
N ILE A 471 24.33 -40.52 6.84
CA ILE A 471 24.69 -39.23 6.24
C ILE A 471 26.23 -39.05 6.30
N SER A 472 26.88 -38.89 5.14
CA SER A 472 28.33 -38.66 5.05
C SER A 472 28.72 -37.27 5.58
N GLN A 473 29.65 -37.22 6.54
CA GLN A 473 30.18 -35.99 7.16
C GLN A 473 30.78 -34.99 6.15
N SER A 474 31.26 -35.44 4.98
CA SER A 474 31.84 -34.52 3.98
C SER A 474 30.82 -33.61 3.31
N LYS A 475 29.51 -33.96 3.32
CA LYS A 475 28.43 -33.13 2.77
C LYS A 475 27.95 -32.06 3.77
N VAL A 476 28.13 -32.33 5.07
CA VAL A 476 27.84 -31.36 6.14
C VAL A 476 28.89 -30.24 6.12
N GLU A 477 30.17 -30.58 5.93
CA GLU A 477 31.27 -29.61 5.85
C GLU A 477 31.17 -28.66 4.64
N GLN A 478 30.60 -29.10 3.51
CA GLN A 478 30.37 -28.24 2.33
C GLN A 478 29.24 -27.21 2.53
N LEU A 479 28.32 -27.45 3.47
CA LEU A 479 27.21 -26.54 3.82
C LEU A 479 27.59 -25.54 4.92
N THR A 480 28.64 -25.82 5.69
CA THR A 480 29.22 -24.86 6.65
C THR A 480 29.97 -23.73 5.95
N TYR A 481 30.54 -23.98 4.76
CA TYR A 481 31.30 -22.98 3.98
C TYR A 481 30.48 -21.77 3.49
N PRO A 482 29.17 -21.87 3.17
CA PRO A 482 28.29 -20.72 2.95
C PRO A 482 27.63 -20.13 4.22
N GLY A 483 28.00 -20.56 5.44
CA GLY A 483 27.59 -19.93 6.69
C GLY A 483 26.32 -20.49 7.35
N PHE A 484 25.97 -21.75 7.13
CA PHE A 484 24.94 -22.44 7.89
C PHE A 484 25.51 -23.03 9.20
N GLU A 485 24.74 -22.92 10.29
CA GLU A 485 24.98 -23.67 11.52
C GLU A 485 24.91 -25.19 11.24
N PRO A 486 25.82 -26.01 11.79
CA PRO A 486 25.98 -27.42 11.43
C PRO A 486 24.70 -28.24 11.63
N GLU A 487 23.89 -27.88 12.64
CA GLU A 487 22.62 -28.52 12.95
C GLU A 487 21.56 -28.28 11.86
N GLY A 488 21.48 -27.05 11.33
CA GLY A 488 20.54 -26.68 10.26
C GLY A 488 20.91 -27.29 8.89
N ALA A 489 22.20 -27.53 8.65
CA ALA A 489 22.69 -28.20 7.43
C ALA A 489 22.30 -29.68 7.39
N THR A 490 22.37 -30.39 8.53
CA THR A 490 21.89 -31.77 8.65
C THR A 490 20.38 -31.89 8.48
N GLN A 491 19.61 -30.95 9.02
CA GLN A 491 18.15 -30.93 8.88
C GLN A 491 17.74 -30.73 7.42
N LEU A 492 18.38 -29.79 6.72
CA LEU A 492 18.16 -29.55 5.28
C LEU A 492 18.52 -30.73 4.39
N LEU A 493 19.56 -31.49 4.74
CA LEU A 493 19.97 -32.70 4.00
C LEU A 493 19.03 -33.89 4.24
N GLN A 494 18.46 -34.00 5.44
CA GLN A 494 17.44 -35.00 5.78
C GLN A 494 16.12 -34.72 5.06
N ASP A 495 15.69 -33.45 5.01
CA ASP A 495 14.43 -33.05 4.37
C ASP A 495 14.47 -33.19 2.83
N ASN A 496 15.66 -33.18 2.20
CA ASN A 496 15.81 -33.20 0.74
C ASN A 496 16.47 -34.47 0.17
N GLN A 497 16.53 -35.57 0.93
CA GLN A 497 17.12 -36.86 0.48
C GLN A 497 18.43 -36.71 -0.34
N VAL A 498 19.34 -35.84 0.11
CA VAL A 498 20.73 -35.75 -0.35
C VAL A 498 20.97 -35.17 -1.77
N VAL A 499 19.98 -34.59 -2.45
CA VAL A 499 20.16 -33.89 -3.75
C VAL A 499 19.76 -32.42 -3.66
N LEU A 500 20.68 -31.51 -4.03
CA LEU A 500 20.46 -30.05 -4.05
C LEU A 500 20.34 -29.54 -5.50
N PRO A 501 19.29 -28.76 -5.85
CA PRO A 501 19.14 -28.16 -7.18
C PRO A 501 20.13 -27.01 -7.47
N PRO A 502 20.61 -26.84 -8.71
CA PRO A 502 21.51 -25.74 -9.12
C PRO A 502 20.91 -24.33 -9.01
N GLU A 503 19.59 -24.21 -8.85
CA GLU A 503 18.83 -22.95 -8.90
C GLU A 503 18.95 -22.06 -7.65
N LEU A 504 19.58 -22.55 -6.56
CA LEU A 504 19.84 -21.74 -5.37
C LEU A 504 20.92 -20.65 -5.58
N LEU A 505 21.49 -20.54 -6.78
CA LEU A 505 22.58 -19.64 -7.15
C LEU A 505 22.18 -18.45 -8.05
N SER A 506 20.91 -18.31 -8.44
CA SER A 506 20.48 -17.26 -9.40
C SER A 506 19.35 -16.36 -8.86
N PRO A 507 19.59 -15.04 -8.70
CA PRO A 507 18.55 -14.07 -8.32
C PRO A 507 17.77 -13.58 -9.55
N SER A 508 16.58 -14.15 -9.76
CA SER A 508 15.59 -13.70 -10.76
C SER A 508 14.64 -12.64 -10.17
N PRO A 509 14.31 -11.55 -10.88
CA PRO A 509 13.33 -10.56 -10.42
C PRO A 509 11.89 -10.87 -10.89
N ALA A 510 10.96 -10.11 -10.32
CA ALA A 510 9.51 -10.08 -10.46
C ALA A 510 8.80 -11.44 -10.50
N SER A 511 8.02 -11.70 -9.45
CA SER A 511 7.02 -12.75 -9.47
C SER A 511 5.67 -12.15 -9.84
N SER A 512 4.96 -12.77 -10.77
CA SER A 512 3.55 -12.50 -11.05
C SER A 512 2.69 -13.64 -10.50
N LEU A 513 1.47 -13.32 -10.06
CA LEU A 513 0.45 -14.33 -9.84
C LEU A 513 -0.09 -14.70 -11.21
N SER A 514 0.17 -15.93 -11.66
CA SER A 514 -0.45 -16.43 -12.88
C SER A 514 -1.69 -17.24 -12.53
N GLU A 515 -2.85 -16.66 -12.82
CA GLU A 515 -4.10 -17.37 -13.07
C GLU A 515 -4.71 -16.79 -14.33
N GLU A 516 -4.47 -17.42 -15.49
CA GLU A 516 -5.35 -17.18 -16.62
C GLU A 516 -6.59 -18.07 -16.48
N PRO A 517 -7.80 -17.51 -16.34
CA PRO A 517 -9.01 -18.29 -16.40
C PRO A 517 -9.09 -18.92 -17.79
N SER A 518 -9.15 -20.26 -17.83
CA SER A 518 -9.47 -20.99 -19.05
C SER A 518 -10.97 -20.85 -19.34
N THR A 519 -11.41 -19.63 -19.66
CA THR A 519 -12.74 -19.38 -20.23
C THR A 519 -12.53 -18.88 -21.66
N THR A 520 -12.30 -19.84 -22.55
CA THR A 520 -12.39 -19.61 -24.00
C THR A 520 -13.80 -19.12 -24.34
N SER A 521 -13.94 -17.84 -24.69
CA SER A 521 -14.88 -17.32 -25.70
C SER A 521 -14.70 -15.80 -25.84
N GLU A 522 -13.82 -15.37 -26.76
CA GLU A 522 -14.01 -14.07 -27.40
C GLU A 522 -15.20 -14.17 -28.38
N SER A 523 -16.05 -13.13 -28.39
CA SER A 523 -17.19 -12.91 -29.30
C SER A 523 -18.55 -13.56 -28.96
N ALA A 524 -19.12 -13.24 -27.80
CA ALA A 524 -20.55 -12.97 -27.71
C ALA A 524 -20.82 -11.98 -26.57
N GLY A 525 -21.65 -10.96 -26.85
CA GLY A 525 -22.01 -9.81 -26.01
C GLY A 525 -21.76 -9.94 -24.50
N ARG A 526 -21.05 -8.93 -23.96
CA ARG A 526 -21.09 -8.50 -22.56
C ARG A 526 -22.55 -8.39 -22.11
N THR A 527 -23.14 -9.50 -21.65
CA THR A 527 -24.41 -9.46 -20.95
C THR A 527 -24.06 -9.15 -19.52
N ARG A 528 -24.30 -7.89 -19.15
CA ARG A 528 -24.26 -7.37 -17.80
C ARG A 528 -25.27 -8.17 -16.97
N MET A 529 -24.87 -9.32 -16.46
CA MET A 529 -25.62 -10.04 -15.45
C MET A 529 -25.46 -9.27 -14.15
N HIS A 530 -26.27 -8.22 -14.01
CA HIS A 530 -26.65 -7.71 -12.71
C HIS A 530 -27.40 -8.84 -11.99
N ALA A 531 -26.67 -9.74 -11.35
CA ALA A 531 -27.20 -10.54 -10.25
C ALA A 531 -27.39 -9.61 -9.04
N ARG A 532 -28.36 -8.71 -9.13
CA ARG A 532 -29.07 -8.22 -7.96
C ARG A 532 -29.94 -9.38 -7.47
N SER A 533 -29.33 -10.37 -6.83
CA SER A 533 -30.07 -11.24 -5.92
C SER A 533 -29.90 -10.68 -4.52
N GLY A 534 -30.87 -9.84 -4.14
CA GLY A 534 -31.05 -9.48 -2.75
C GLY A 534 -31.54 -10.69 -1.98
N SER A 535 -30.63 -11.43 -1.37
CA SER A 535 -30.92 -12.25 -0.20
C SER A 535 -29.96 -11.83 0.91
N GLN A 536 -30.39 -10.86 1.73
CA GLN A 536 -29.74 -10.59 3.00
C GLN A 536 -29.91 -11.84 3.88
N GLY A 537 -28.87 -12.67 4.01
CA GLY A 537 -28.86 -13.75 4.99
C GLY A 537 -27.91 -14.92 4.78
N GLU A 538 -27.45 -15.22 3.56
CA GLU A 538 -26.56 -16.37 3.33
C GLU A 538 -25.08 -15.94 3.26
N ALA A 539 -24.23 -16.66 4.00
CA ALA A 539 -22.79 -16.46 3.94
C ALA A 539 -22.30 -16.79 2.51
N PRO A 540 -21.40 -15.97 1.93
CA PRO A 540 -20.84 -16.24 0.60
C PRO A 540 -20.21 -17.63 0.58
N THR A 541 -20.46 -18.39 -0.50
CA THR A 541 -19.82 -19.69 -0.67
C THR A 541 -18.31 -19.51 -0.96
N ASP A 542 -17.51 -20.54 -0.70
CA ASP A 542 -16.07 -20.50 -1.00
C ASP A 542 -15.82 -20.28 -2.52
N VAL A 543 -16.76 -20.68 -3.39
CA VAL A 543 -16.71 -20.43 -4.84
C VAL A 543 -16.93 -18.95 -5.14
N ASP A 544 -17.90 -18.30 -4.50
CA ASP A 544 -18.17 -16.88 -4.69
C ASP A 544 -16.97 -16.00 -4.28
N LEU A 545 -16.32 -16.37 -3.16
CA LEU A 545 -15.14 -15.67 -2.67
C LEU A 545 -13.95 -15.81 -3.61
N VAL A 546 -13.76 -17.00 -4.20
CA VAL A 546 -12.70 -17.23 -5.18
C VAL A 546 -12.98 -16.44 -6.46
N ASN A 547 -14.20 -16.48 -6.99
CA ASN A 547 -14.54 -15.71 -8.19
C ASN A 547 -14.37 -14.21 -7.99
N GLU A 548 -14.71 -13.68 -6.80
CA GLU A 548 -14.50 -12.26 -6.48
C GLU A 548 -13.02 -11.87 -6.59
N VAL A 549 -12.10 -12.68 -6.03
CA VAL A 549 -10.67 -12.32 -6.05
C VAL A 549 -10.04 -12.53 -7.43
N LEU A 550 -10.54 -13.48 -8.22
CA LEU A 550 -10.09 -13.71 -9.61
C LEU A 550 -10.38 -12.50 -10.52
N GLU A 551 -11.47 -11.77 -10.29
CA GLU A 551 -11.80 -10.56 -11.05
C GLU A 551 -10.79 -9.42 -10.85
N ASP A 552 -10.07 -9.42 -9.72
CA ASP A 552 -9.09 -8.39 -9.40
C ASP A 552 -7.67 -8.77 -9.84
N ILE A 553 -7.42 -10.01 -10.27
CA ILE A 553 -6.13 -10.43 -10.81
C ILE A 553 -6.00 -9.88 -12.25
N PRO A 554 -4.92 -9.13 -12.56
CA PRO A 554 -4.74 -8.61 -13.89
C PRO A 554 -4.53 -9.70 -14.93
N ILE A 555 -5.12 -9.52 -16.10
CA ILE A 555 -4.89 -10.38 -17.27
C ILE A 555 -3.47 -10.17 -17.83
N HIS A 556 -2.89 -8.98 -17.60
CA HIS A 556 -1.59 -8.58 -18.13
C HIS A 556 -0.58 -8.41 -16.99
N GLU A 557 0.58 -9.08 -17.05
CA GLU A 557 1.62 -9.01 -16.01
C GLU A 557 2.13 -7.57 -15.76
N GLU A 558 2.15 -6.75 -16.81
CA GLU A 558 2.56 -5.33 -16.76
C GLU A 558 1.40 -4.36 -16.50
N ASP A 559 0.21 -4.84 -16.09
CA ASP A 559 -0.98 -3.99 -15.84
C ASP A 559 -0.74 -2.88 -14.81
N TYR A 560 0.22 -3.08 -13.90
CA TYR A 560 0.64 -2.10 -12.92
C TYR A 560 1.47 -0.93 -13.50
N LEU A 561 2.04 -1.13 -14.69
CA LEU A 561 2.74 -0.10 -15.46
C LEU A 561 1.78 0.65 -16.40
N ASP A 562 0.57 0.14 -16.59
CA ASP A 562 -0.47 0.76 -17.42
C ASP A 562 -1.17 1.91 -16.68
N LEU A 563 -0.46 3.02 -16.57
CA LEU A 563 -0.98 4.28 -16.05
C LEU A 563 -1.35 5.19 -17.20
N THR A 564 -2.36 6.04 -17.03
CA THR A 564 -2.78 7.01 -18.03
C THR A 564 -2.07 8.36 -17.88
N LEU A 565 -1.47 8.59 -16.70
CA LEU A 565 -0.74 9.80 -16.29
C LEU A 565 -1.60 11.04 -16.01
N GLU A 566 -2.94 10.96 -16.03
CA GLU A 566 -3.77 12.13 -15.72
C GLU A 566 -3.62 12.58 -14.27
N GLU A 567 -3.64 11.66 -13.31
CA GLU A 567 -3.51 12.02 -11.89
C GLU A 567 -2.13 12.58 -11.57
N GLU A 568 -1.09 12.04 -12.20
CA GLU A 568 0.29 12.53 -12.15
C GLU A 568 0.37 13.97 -12.69
N SER A 569 -0.29 14.25 -13.82
CA SER A 569 -0.32 15.60 -14.41
C SER A 569 -0.96 16.62 -13.47
N GLU A 570 -2.10 16.25 -12.83
CA GLU A 570 -2.80 17.10 -11.87
C GLU A 570 -1.92 17.42 -10.65
N VAL A 571 -1.13 16.45 -10.19
CA VAL A 571 -0.20 16.68 -9.08
C VAL A 571 0.94 17.57 -9.48
N ILE A 572 1.53 17.34 -10.67
CA ILE A 572 2.63 18.15 -11.17
C ILE A 572 2.18 19.61 -11.21
N ASP A 573 0.98 19.88 -11.74
CA ASP A 573 0.41 21.23 -11.77
C ASP A 573 0.13 21.80 -10.38
N LYS A 574 -0.45 21.00 -9.47
CA LYS A 574 -0.66 21.39 -8.06
C LYS A 574 0.68 21.75 -7.40
N MET A 575 1.71 20.95 -7.63
CA MET A 575 3.05 21.14 -7.07
C MET A 575 3.76 22.36 -7.67
N LYS A 576 3.66 22.57 -8.98
CA LYS A 576 4.11 23.79 -9.66
C LYS A 576 3.46 25.02 -9.04
N SER A 577 2.15 24.95 -8.77
CA SER A 577 1.46 26.07 -8.13
C SER A 577 2.00 26.37 -6.74
N TYR A 578 2.46 25.36 -5.99
CA TYR A 578 3.05 25.57 -4.66
C TYR A 578 4.49 26.10 -4.70
N LEU A 579 5.29 25.68 -5.67
CA LEU A 579 6.69 26.10 -5.78
C LEU A 579 6.85 27.44 -6.53
N TYR A 580 6.06 27.68 -7.58
CA TYR A 580 6.27 28.79 -8.51
C TYR A 580 5.31 29.99 -8.32
N LYS A 581 4.17 29.86 -7.63
CA LYS A 581 3.31 31.03 -7.32
C LYS A 581 4.00 32.08 -6.45
N LYS A 582 5.12 31.75 -5.79
CA LYS A 582 5.86 32.66 -4.92
C LYS A 582 6.82 33.63 -5.63
N CYS A 583 7.06 33.48 -6.94
CA CYS A 583 7.88 34.45 -7.69
C CYS A 583 7.08 35.64 -8.26
N ALA A 584 5.75 35.56 -8.35
CA ALA A 584 4.93 36.60 -9.00
C ALA A 584 4.46 37.72 -8.03
N SER A 585 4.62 37.54 -6.72
CA SER A 585 4.22 38.54 -5.71
C SER A 585 5.35 39.49 -5.28
N SER A 586 6.46 39.53 -6.03
CA SER A 586 7.62 40.38 -5.76
C SER A 586 8.01 41.28 -6.94
N SER A 587 7.03 41.71 -7.75
CA SER A 587 7.21 42.76 -8.76
C SER A 587 6.54 44.04 -8.33
#